data_AF-A0A645HR66-F1
#
_entry.id   AF-A0A645HR66-F1
#
_cell.length_a   1.000
_cell.length_b   1.000
_cell.length_c   1.000
_cell.angle_alpha   90.00
_cell.angle_beta   90.00
_cell.angle_gamma   90.00
#
_symmetry.space_group_name_H-M   'P 1'
#
loop_
_entity.id
_entity.type
_entity.pdbx_description
1 polymer ?
#
loop_
_entity_poly.entity_id
_entity_poly.type
_entity_poly.pdbx_seq_one_letter_code
_entity_poly.pdbx_strand_id
1 'polypeptide(L)'
;MSRYHGSGEIYSTIEDLYLWNDGLYKGKVISEESLNKMVSKQVKMDEDTYYGYGLIVSDMEMGGKTRRLVYHDGSMPGFLTCNSVWDGDIQIIILNNVYNFDYLNEYIDKIEGIIFDEI
;
A
#
# COMPACT_ATOMS: atom_id res chain seq x y z
N MET A 1 -8.80 -10.38 23.67
CA MET A 1 -9.80 -9.65 22.88
C MET A 1 -9.08 -8.55 22.14
N SER A 2 -9.29 -8.45 20.83
CA SER A 2 -8.84 -7.33 20.01
C SER A 2 -9.35 -6.02 20.62
N ARG A 3 -8.48 -5.01 20.75
CA ARG A 3 -8.84 -3.67 21.23
C ARG A 3 -9.17 -2.71 20.08
N TYR A 4 -8.81 -3.07 18.86
CA TYR A 4 -9.01 -2.27 17.65
C TYR A 4 -9.92 -3.02 16.69
N HIS A 5 -11.21 -2.66 16.66
CA HIS A 5 -12.15 -3.23 15.71
C HIS A 5 -12.16 -2.40 14.42
N GLY A 6 -11.59 -2.94 13.35
CA GLY A 6 -11.63 -2.36 12.01
C GLY A 6 -10.44 -1.47 11.64
N SER A 7 -9.72 -0.88 12.60
CA SER A 7 -8.56 -0.02 12.32
C SER A 7 -7.21 -0.72 12.42
N GLY A 8 -7.17 -2.00 12.82
CA GLY A 8 -5.93 -2.75 13.05
C GLY A 8 -6.16 -4.14 13.62
N GLU A 9 -5.08 -4.77 14.12
CA GLU A 9 -5.05 -6.12 14.74
C GLU A 9 -5.46 -7.28 13.82
N ILE A 10 -5.41 -7.08 12.50
CA ILE A 10 -5.43 -8.17 11.54
C ILE A 10 -4.03 -8.78 11.50
N TYR A 11 -3.97 -10.11 11.61
CA TYR A 11 -2.75 -10.89 11.44
C TYR A 11 -2.74 -11.48 10.04
N SER A 12 -1.60 -11.41 9.36
CA SER A 12 -1.47 -11.86 7.98
C SER A 12 -0.04 -12.30 7.68
N THR A 13 0.17 -12.82 6.48
CA THR A 13 1.47 -13.19 5.90
C THR A 13 1.70 -12.40 4.62
N ILE A 14 2.93 -12.43 4.06
CA ILE A 14 3.18 -11.77 2.76
C ILE A 14 2.37 -12.45 1.65
N GLU A 15 2.16 -13.76 1.73
CA GLU A 15 1.36 -14.54 0.79
C GLU A 15 -0.13 -14.18 0.87
N ASP A 16 -0.66 -14.03 2.07
CA ASP A 16 -2.05 -13.62 2.27
C ASP A 16 -2.30 -12.20 1.75
N LEU A 17 -1.39 -11.25 2.01
CA LEU A 17 -1.49 -9.88 1.49
C LEU A 17 -1.36 -9.83 -0.03
N TYR A 18 -0.48 -10.66 -0.61
CA TYR A 18 -0.38 -10.80 -2.06
C TYR A 18 -1.69 -11.29 -2.68
N LEU A 19 -2.29 -12.34 -2.10
CA LEU A 19 -3.58 -12.87 -2.54
C LEU A 19 -4.73 -11.87 -2.33
N TRP A 20 -4.68 -11.11 -1.23
CA TRP A 20 -5.65 -10.05 -0.94
C TRP A 20 -5.62 -8.97 -2.01
N ASN A 21 -4.45 -8.40 -2.29
CA ASN A 21 -4.28 -7.38 -3.32
C ASN A 21 -4.66 -7.93 -4.71
N ASP A 22 -4.19 -9.14 -5.08
CA ASP A 22 -4.54 -9.78 -6.36
C ASP A 22 -6.05 -9.98 -6.49
N GLY A 23 -6.70 -10.45 -5.42
CA GLY A 23 -8.15 -10.64 -5.38
C GLY A 23 -8.91 -9.32 -5.48
N LEU A 24 -8.43 -8.28 -4.81
CA LEU A 24 -9.03 -6.95 -4.81
C LEU A 24 -9.00 -6.35 -6.23
N TYR A 25 -7.82 -6.29 -6.85
CA TYR A 25 -7.65 -5.68 -8.17
C TYR A 25 -8.26 -6.52 -9.31
N LYS A 26 -8.43 -7.83 -9.13
CA LYS A 26 -9.13 -8.70 -10.10
C LYS A 26 -10.65 -8.77 -9.88
N GLY A 27 -11.22 -7.92 -9.02
CA GLY A 27 -12.66 -7.85 -8.79
C GLY A 27 -13.25 -9.11 -8.13
N LYS A 28 -12.44 -9.88 -7.39
CA LYS A 28 -12.88 -11.10 -6.68
C LYS A 28 -13.44 -10.81 -5.29
N VAL A 29 -13.13 -9.65 -4.73
CA VAL A 29 -13.47 -9.26 -3.35
C VAL A 29 -14.67 -8.30 -3.33
N ILE A 30 -14.67 -7.30 -4.19
CA ILE A 30 -15.71 -6.28 -4.34
C ILE A 30 -15.99 -6.03 -5.82
N SER A 31 -17.11 -5.36 -6.12
CA SER A 31 -17.43 -4.99 -7.50
C SER A 31 -16.41 -3.99 -8.06
N GLU A 32 -16.27 -3.94 -9.39
CA GLU A 32 -15.43 -2.96 -10.08
C GLU A 32 -15.82 -1.52 -9.71
N GLU A 33 -17.12 -1.23 -9.58
CA GLU A 33 -17.61 0.09 -9.15
C GLU A 33 -17.11 0.44 -7.74
N SER A 34 -17.18 -0.52 -6.81
CA SER A 34 -16.69 -0.33 -5.44
C SER A 34 -15.17 -0.20 -5.38
N LEU A 35 -14.42 -0.98 -6.18
CA LEU A 35 -12.97 -0.85 -6.29
C LEU A 35 -12.58 0.53 -6.79
N ASN A 36 -13.21 1.01 -7.88
CA ASN A 36 -12.96 2.33 -8.44
C ASN A 36 -13.19 3.44 -7.40
N LYS A 37 -14.24 3.32 -6.58
CA LYS A 37 -14.49 4.23 -5.45
C LYS A 37 -13.42 4.11 -4.37
N MET A 38 -12.99 2.90 -4.04
CA MET A 38 -12.01 2.60 -3.00
C MET A 38 -10.64 3.22 -3.29
N VAL A 39 -10.19 3.14 -4.54
CA VAL A 39 -8.86 3.59 -4.97
C VAL A 39 -8.85 4.96 -5.66
N SER A 40 -9.99 5.67 -5.70
CA SER A 40 -10.05 7.04 -6.23
C SER A 40 -9.66 8.09 -5.18
N LYS A 41 -9.17 9.24 -5.63
CA LYS A 41 -8.84 10.40 -4.80
C LYS A 41 -10.12 11.00 -4.17
N GLN A 42 -10.49 10.59 -2.95
CA GLN A 42 -11.70 11.09 -2.27
C GLN A 42 -11.43 12.38 -1.51
N VAL A 43 -10.47 12.35 -0.58
CA VAL A 43 -10.17 13.48 0.32
C VAL A 43 -8.70 13.84 0.17
N LYS A 44 -8.39 15.09 -0.16
CA LYS A 44 -7.00 15.56 -0.23
C LYS A 44 -6.38 15.56 1.17
N MET A 45 -5.18 14.97 1.32
CA MET A 45 -4.45 14.92 2.59
C MET A 45 -3.33 15.94 2.63
N ASP A 46 -2.51 15.99 1.59
CA ASP A 46 -1.43 16.96 1.37
C ASP A 46 -1.37 17.38 -0.10
N GLU A 47 -0.27 17.97 -0.57
CA GLU A 47 -0.14 18.45 -1.95
C GLU A 47 -0.38 17.34 -2.99
N ASP A 48 0.15 16.14 -2.74
CA ASP A 48 0.31 15.05 -3.72
C ASP A 48 -0.42 13.76 -3.32
N THR A 49 -0.97 13.68 -2.11
CA THR A 49 -1.68 12.50 -1.60
C THR A 49 -3.15 12.78 -1.27
N TYR A 50 -3.96 11.74 -1.48
CA TYR A 50 -5.38 11.71 -1.20
C TYR A 50 -5.71 10.44 -0.45
N TYR A 51 -6.67 10.50 0.47
CA TYR A 51 -7.25 9.32 1.08
C TYR A 51 -8.44 8.85 0.25
N GLY A 52 -8.44 7.58 -0.14
CA GLY A 52 -9.58 6.84 -0.67
C GLY A 52 -10.39 6.19 0.46
N TYR A 53 -11.06 5.06 0.18
CA TYR A 53 -11.72 4.29 1.24
C TYR A 53 -10.74 3.31 1.88
N GLY A 54 -10.00 3.79 2.88
CA GLY A 54 -9.06 2.98 3.66
C GLY A 54 -7.69 2.76 3.00
N LEU A 55 -7.36 3.54 1.97
CA LEU A 55 -6.10 3.49 1.24
C LEU A 55 -5.66 4.93 0.93
N ILE A 56 -4.36 5.17 0.92
CA ILE A 56 -3.75 6.40 0.40
C ILE A 56 -3.54 6.21 -1.10
N VAL A 57 -3.79 7.28 -1.86
CA VAL A 57 -3.69 7.34 -3.32
C VAL A 57 -2.80 8.53 -3.69
N SER A 58 -1.75 8.27 -4.46
CA SER A 58 -0.85 9.29 -4.98
C SER A 58 -0.48 9.00 -6.44
N ASP A 59 -0.13 10.04 -7.18
CA ASP A 59 0.47 9.89 -8.52
C ASP A 59 1.89 10.50 -8.43
N MET A 60 2.93 9.72 -8.72
CA MET A 60 4.33 10.09 -8.51
C MET A 60 5.15 9.96 -9.80
N GLU A 61 6.12 10.84 -10.01
CA GLU A 61 7.07 10.74 -11.13
C GLU A 61 8.21 9.78 -10.77
N MET A 62 8.24 8.60 -11.39
CA MET A 62 9.25 7.57 -11.15
C MET A 62 9.60 6.81 -12.43
N GLY A 63 10.89 6.64 -12.72
CA GLY A 63 11.35 6.02 -13.96
C GLY A 63 10.93 6.78 -15.22
N GLY A 64 10.89 8.12 -15.16
CA GLY A 64 10.56 8.99 -16.30
C GLY A 64 9.07 9.01 -16.71
N LYS A 65 8.17 8.49 -15.87
CA LYS A 65 6.72 8.60 -16.07
C LYS A 65 5.97 8.81 -14.76
N THR A 66 4.76 9.37 -14.86
CA THR A 66 3.78 9.36 -13.77
C THR A 66 3.31 7.92 -13.52
N ARG A 67 3.44 7.46 -12.27
CA ARG A 67 2.96 6.17 -11.78
C ARG A 67 1.92 6.37 -10.70
N ARG A 68 0.89 5.53 -10.71
CA ARG A 68 -0.15 5.58 -9.68
C ARG A 68 0.25 4.67 -8.52
N LEU A 69 0.31 5.22 -7.31
CA LEU A 69 0.49 4.48 -6.08
C LEU A 69 -0.81 4.41 -5.28
N VAL A 70 -1.17 3.21 -4.85
CA VAL A 70 -2.24 2.96 -3.88
C VAL A 70 -1.68 2.11 -2.75
N TYR A 71 -1.77 2.57 -1.51
CA TYR A 71 -1.11 1.89 -0.39
C TYR A 71 -1.81 2.12 0.94
N HIS A 72 -1.48 1.30 1.93
CA HIS A 72 -1.70 1.64 3.32
C HIS A 72 -0.67 0.93 4.20
N ASP A 73 0.03 1.72 5.01
CA ASP A 73 1.03 1.19 5.93
C ASP A 73 0.40 0.81 7.27
N GLY A 74 1.13 0.02 8.05
CA GLY A 74 0.72 -0.41 9.37
C GLY A 74 1.76 -0.04 10.41
N SER A 75 1.30 0.44 11.55
CA SER A 75 2.17 0.79 12.68
C SER A 75 1.53 0.32 13.98
N MET A 76 2.26 -0.55 14.68
CA MET A 76 1.94 -1.02 16.02
C MET A 76 3.26 -1.14 16.81
N PRO A 77 3.24 -1.04 18.15
CA PRO A 77 4.46 -1.24 18.94
C PRO A 77 5.15 -2.57 18.58
N GLY A 78 6.38 -2.48 18.05
CA GLY A 78 7.18 -3.63 17.60
C GLY A 78 6.96 -4.06 16.14
N PHE A 79 6.04 -3.45 15.41
CA PHE A 79 5.72 -3.84 14.03
C PHE A 79 5.51 -2.63 13.12
N LEU A 80 6.12 -2.67 11.94
CA LEU A 80 5.86 -1.75 10.85
C LEU A 80 5.59 -2.55 9.57
N THR A 81 4.66 -2.09 8.74
CA THR A 81 4.34 -2.77 7.48
C THR A 81 4.22 -1.78 6.35
N CYS A 82 4.65 -2.19 5.16
CA CYS A 82 4.33 -1.55 3.89
C CYS A 82 3.47 -2.50 3.07
N ASN A 83 2.36 -1.99 2.52
CA ASN A 83 1.54 -2.70 1.54
C ASN A 83 1.10 -1.72 0.46
N SER A 84 1.74 -1.81 -0.70
CA SER A 84 1.50 -0.90 -1.81
C SER A 84 1.29 -1.62 -3.13
N VAL A 85 0.46 -1.01 -3.98
CA VAL A 85 0.18 -1.44 -5.35
C VAL A 85 0.43 -0.24 -6.28
N TRP A 86 1.34 -0.46 -7.22
CA TRP A 86 1.76 0.48 -8.24
C TRP A 86 1.16 0.10 -9.58
N ASP A 87 0.63 1.08 -10.31
CA ASP A 87 0.02 0.95 -11.64
C ASP A 87 -1.09 -0.13 -11.74
N GLY A 88 -1.53 -0.68 -10.61
CA GLY A 88 -2.57 -1.72 -10.51
C GLY A 88 -2.08 -3.16 -10.57
N ASP A 89 -0.78 -3.41 -10.77
CA ASP A 89 -0.24 -4.76 -11.01
C ASP A 89 1.09 -5.07 -10.30
N ILE A 90 1.88 -4.04 -9.95
CA ILE A 90 3.13 -4.21 -9.21
C ILE A 90 2.86 -4.03 -7.72
N GLN A 91 3.23 -5.01 -6.89
CA GLN A 91 2.97 -4.97 -5.45
C GLN A 91 4.28 -4.99 -4.66
N ILE A 92 4.40 -4.13 -3.65
CA ILE A 92 5.49 -4.15 -2.67
C ILE A 92 4.88 -4.40 -1.30
N ILE A 93 5.30 -5.50 -0.67
CA ILE A 93 4.80 -5.95 0.63
C ILE A 93 5.99 -6.20 1.55
N ILE A 94 6.04 -5.49 2.67
CA ILE A 94 7.10 -5.64 3.68
C ILE A 94 6.45 -5.78 5.05
N LEU A 95 6.80 -6.84 5.76
CA LEU A 95 6.41 -7.05 7.16
C LEU A 95 7.67 -6.97 8.03
N ASN A 96 7.75 -5.96 8.89
CA ASN A 96 8.91 -5.71 9.75
C ASN A 96 8.52 -5.88 11.23
N ASN A 97 9.31 -6.67 11.97
CA ASN A 97 9.18 -6.90 13.41
C ASN A 97 10.14 -6.03 14.24
N VAL A 98 10.63 -4.93 13.66
CA VAL A 98 11.41 -3.90 14.31
C VAL A 98 10.72 -2.55 14.10
N TYR A 99 10.47 -1.82 15.19
CA TYR A 99 9.83 -0.50 15.13
C TYR A 99 10.85 0.59 14.79
N ASN A 100 11.26 0.65 13.52
CA ASN A 100 12.18 1.65 12.98
C ASN A 100 11.73 2.09 11.58
N PHE A 101 11.20 3.32 11.48
CA PHE A 101 10.69 3.88 10.22
C PHE A 101 11.81 4.15 9.21
N ASP A 102 12.93 4.73 9.65
CA ASP A 102 14.07 5.04 8.77
C ASP A 102 14.59 3.77 8.10
N TYR A 103 14.71 2.69 8.89
CA TYR A 103 15.11 1.39 8.38
C TYR A 103 14.09 0.86 7.37
N LEU A 104 12.78 0.87 7.67
CA LEU A 104 11.77 0.39 6.73
C LEU A 104 11.79 1.19 5.41
N ASN A 105 11.82 2.52 5.50
CA ASN A 105 11.82 3.41 4.34
C ASN A 105 13.07 3.20 3.47
N GLU A 106 14.25 2.97 4.06
CA GLU A 106 15.46 2.66 3.31
C GLU A 106 15.30 1.43 2.40
N TYR A 107 14.59 0.39 2.85
CA TYR A 107 14.34 -0.80 2.01
C TYR A 107 13.25 -0.56 0.97
N ILE A 108 12.22 0.22 1.30
CA ILE A 108 11.19 0.63 0.33
C ILE A 108 11.86 1.37 -0.82
N ASP A 109 12.63 2.43 -0.52
CA ASP A 109 13.33 3.24 -1.52
C ASP A 109 14.27 2.40 -2.40
N LYS A 110 15.01 1.46 -1.79
CA LYS A 110 15.90 0.55 -2.53
C LYS A 110 15.13 -0.39 -3.47
N ILE A 111 14.02 -0.97 -3.00
CA ILE A 111 13.19 -1.87 -3.81
C ILE A 111 12.55 -1.09 -4.95
N GLU A 112 12.00 0.09 -4.66
CA GLU A 112 11.39 0.97 -5.66
C GLU A 112 12.42 1.41 -6.71
N GLY A 113 13.63 1.77 -6.30
CA GLY A 113 14.74 2.05 -7.24
C GLY A 113 15.06 0.86 -8.13
N ILE A 114 15.08 -0.37 -7.60
CA ILE A 114 15.32 -1.58 -8.42
C ILE A 114 14.17 -1.83 -9.43
N ILE A 115 12.92 -1.56 -9.05
CA ILE A 115 11.75 -1.85 -9.88
C ILE A 115 11.50 -0.74 -10.92
N PHE A 116 11.73 0.51 -10.55
CA PHE A 116 11.27 1.66 -11.33
C PHE A 116 12.39 2.49 -11.95
N ASP A 117 13.62 2.42 -11.46
CA ASP A 117 14.75 3.02 -12.17
C ASP A 117 15.25 2.05 -13.24
N GLU A 118 15.31 2.52 -14.49
CA GLU A 118 16.07 1.84 -15.53
C GLU A 118 17.57 1.97 -15.17
N ILE A 119 18.29 0.84 -15.08
CA ILE A 119 19.76 0.86 -15.16
C ILE A 119 20.18 1.44 -16.52
#